data_AF-A0A7Y3TSU3-F1
#
_entry.id   AF-A0A7Y3TSU3-F1
#
_cell.length_a   1.000
_cell.length_b   1.000
_cell.length_c   1.000
_cell.angle_alpha   90.00
_cell.angle_beta   90.00
_cell.angle_gamma   90.00
#
_symmetry.space_group_name_H-M   'P 1'
#
loop_
_entity.id
_entity.type
_entity.pdbx_description
1 polymer ?
#
loop_
_entity_poly.entity_id
_entity_poly.type
_entity_poly.pdbx_seq_one_letter_code
_entity_poly.pdbx_strand_id
1 'polypeptide(L)'
;MKNELATSLEQLALEAQRYSPQTKQRQIALGRLICLIQRSQKLYCPRGDLSQEVYTYLYQEALQDLWLEVSCNINKYDPSKSRVMTWVNFLLNKRFIDARDRYYQSAKSRLTYVSNISDLDKAIPSEVSLSEEVKQCIEEDPENLFKSKQLKSCPQINFQNLVLHRLRGDSWETLSKEYGVKGSSREGSSNV
;
A
#
# COMPACT_ATOMS: atom_id res chain seq x y z
N MET A 1 4.36 -11.65 -44.95
CA MET A 1 4.04 -11.60 -43.50
C MET A 1 5.24 -11.59 -42.53
N LYS A 2 6.07 -12.64 -42.35
CA LYS A 2 7.14 -12.62 -41.31
C LYS A 2 8.22 -11.54 -41.54
N ASN A 3 8.57 -11.25 -42.79
CA ASN A 3 9.57 -10.24 -43.14
C ASN A 3 9.02 -8.81 -43.04
N GLU A 4 7.76 -8.58 -43.43
CA GLU A 4 7.12 -7.25 -43.35
C GLU A 4 7.08 -6.72 -41.91
N LEU A 5 6.74 -7.57 -40.94
CA LEU A 5 6.74 -7.16 -39.53
C LEU A 5 8.14 -6.76 -39.05
N ALA A 6 9.18 -7.51 -39.42
CA ALA A 6 10.55 -7.19 -39.02
C ALA A 6 11.01 -5.85 -39.62
N THR A 7 10.74 -5.64 -40.92
CA THR A 7 11.05 -4.37 -41.60
C THR A 7 10.30 -3.19 -41.00
N SER A 8 9.01 -3.33 -40.69
CA SER A 8 8.22 -2.26 -40.05
C SER A 8 8.73 -1.89 -38.66
N LEU A 9 9.15 -2.89 -37.86
CA LEU A 9 9.75 -2.64 -36.54
C LEU A 9 11.08 -1.88 -36.67
N GLU A 10 11.93 -2.28 -37.62
CA GLU A 10 13.22 -1.62 -37.89
C GLU A 10 13.01 -0.18 -38.37
N GLN A 11 12.07 0.06 -39.28
CA GLN A 11 11.74 1.41 -39.76
C GLN A 11 11.32 2.33 -38.62
N LEU A 12 10.44 1.86 -37.72
CA LEU A 12 9.99 2.67 -36.58
C LEU A 12 11.10 2.91 -35.55
N ALA A 13 11.98 1.93 -35.34
CA ALA A 13 13.14 2.10 -34.46
C ALA A 13 14.09 3.17 -35.02
N LEU A 14 14.41 3.11 -36.32
CA LEU A 14 15.25 4.11 -36.98
C LEU A 14 14.58 5.49 -37.05
N GLU A 15 13.27 5.54 -37.27
CA GLU A 15 12.49 6.78 -37.22
C GLU A 15 12.58 7.42 -35.83
N ALA A 16 12.41 6.63 -34.76
CA ALA A 16 12.54 7.13 -33.40
C ALA A 16 13.95 7.66 -33.07
N GLN A 17 14.99 7.08 -33.65
CA GLN A 17 16.40 7.53 -33.48
C GLN A 17 16.69 8.86 -34.18
N ARG A 18 15.98 9.19 -35.27
CA ARG A 18 16.18 10.44 -36.03
C ARG A 18 15.75 11.69 -35.27
N TYR A 19 14.83 11.54 -34.32
CA TYR A 19 14.29 12.66 -33.55
C TYR A 19 15.02 12.82 -32.21
N SER A 20 15.21 14.09 -31.79
CA SER A 20 15.82 14.40 -30.49
C SER A 20 14.92 13.91 -29.33
N PRO A 21 15.52 13.64 -28.14
CA PRO A 21 14.76 13.30 -26.94
C PRO A 21 13.64 14.32 -26.66
N GLN A 22 12.52 13.86 -26.11
CA GLN A 22 11.36 14.66 -25.70
C GLN A 22 10.54 15.33 -26.82
N THR A 23 10.84 15.06 -28.10
CA THR A 23 9.98 15.50 -29.20
C THR A 23 8.71 14.66 -29.32
N LYS A 24 7.61 15.28 -29.75
CA LYS A 24 6.33 14.59 -30.00
C LYS A 24 6.48 13.49 -31.06
N GLN A 25 7.26 13.76 -32.10
CA GLN A 25 7.52 12.82 -33.20
C GLN A 25 8.22 11.56 -32.69
N ARG A 26 9.23 11.71 -31.82
CA ARG A 26 9.89 10.57 -31.18
C ARG A 26 8.92 9.74 -30.33
N GLN A 27 8.07 10.41 -29.55
CA GLN A 27 7.07 9.72 -28.71
C GLN A 27 6.07 8.94 -29.57
N ILE A 28 5.63 9.50 -30.70
CA ILE A 28 4.72 8.81 -31.64
C ILE A 28 5.41 7.58 -32.25
N ALA A 29 6.64 7.72 -32.74
CA ALA A 29 7.39 6.61 -33.33
C ALA A 29 7.64 5.48 -32.31
N LEU A 30 8.07 5.83 -31.08
CA LEU A 30 8.23 4.87 -29.98
C LEU A 30 6.91 4.21 -29.58
N GLY A 31 5.82 4.97 -29.47
CA GLY A 31 4.50 4.43 -29.16
C GLY A 31 4.04 3.42 -30.20
N ARG A 32 4.19 3.74 -31.50
CA ARG A 32 3.90 2.81 -32.59
C ARG A 32 4.76 1.56 -32.54
N LEU A 33 6.06 1.71 -32.26
CA LEU A 33 6.99 0.61 -32.12
C LEU A 33 6.56 -0.34 -31.00
N ILE A 34 6.30 0.19 -29.81
CA ILE A 34 5.86 -0.59 -28.64
C ILE A 34 4.54 -1.30 -28.91
N CYS A 35 3.54 -0.60 -29.48
CA CYS A 35 2.26 -1.21 -29.83
C CYS A 35 2.42 -2.36 -30.83
N LEU A 36 3.29 -2.23 -31.83
CA LEU A 36 3.55 -3.30 -32.80
C LEU A 36 4.26 -4.49 -32.16
N ILE A 37 5.21 -4.25 -31.27
CA ILE A 37 5.89 -5.31 -30.51
C ILE A 37 4.86 -6.08 -29.67
N GLN A 38 4.03 -5.39 -28.90
CA GLN A 38 3.01 -6.01 -28.04
C GLN A 38 2.01 -6.84 -28.87
N ARG A 39 1.52 -6.27 -29.99
CA ARG A 39 0.59 -6.96 -30.89
C ARG A 39 1.21 -8.16 -31.61
N SER A 40 2.53 -8.18 -31.76
CA SER A 40 3.22 -9.28 -32.44
C SER A 40 3.16 -10.60 -31.67
N GLN A 41 2.94 -10.55 -30.34
CA GLN A 41 2.97 -11.72 -29.44
C GLN A 41 4.28 -12.53 -29.56
N LYS A 42 5.39 -11.88 -29.95
CA LYS A 42 6.73 -12.49 -30.09
C LYS A 42 7.66 -12.20 -28.92
N LEU A 43 7.16 -11.56 -27.87
CA LEU A 43 7.89 -11.40 -26.63
C LEU A 43 8.05 -12.77 -25.98
N TYR A 44 9.28 -13.10 -25.64
CA TYR A 44 9.61 -14.39 -25.05
C TYR A 44 10.45 -14.20 -23.80
N CYS A 45 9.96 -14.73 -22.69
CA CYS A 45 10.69 -14.85 -21.45
C CYS A 45 10.40 -16.25 -20.87
N PRO A 46 11.43 -17.08 -20.62
CA PRO A 46 11.20 -18.40 -20.06
C PRO A 46 10.71 -18.30 -18.61
N ARG A 47 9.70 -19.11 -18.25
CA ARG A 47 9.17 -19.18 -16.89
C ARG A 47 10.13 -19.83 -15.89
N GLY A 48 10.85 -20.87 -16.33
CA GLY A 48 11.62 -21.74 -15.43
C GLY A 48 10.73 -22.39 -14.37
N ASP A 49 11.26 -22.49 -13.15
CA ASP A 49 10.63 -23.20 -12.03
C ASP A 49 9.66 -22.35 -11.20
N LEU A 50 9.35 -21.14 -11.65
CA LEU A 50 8.46 -20.23 -10.93
C LEU A 50 7.00 -20.70 -10.99
N SER A 51 6.26 -20.42 -9.91
CA SER A 51 4.80 -20.56 -9.93
C SER A 51 4.18 -19.58 -10.93
N GLN A 52 2.98 -19.89 -11.42
CA GLN A 52 2.31 -19.06 -12.42
C GLN A 52 2.07 -17.63 -11.92
N GLU A 53 1.69 -17.48 -10.66
CA GLU A 53 1.40 -16.18 -10.04
C GLU A 53 2.67 -15.32 -9.93
N VAL A 54 3.75 -15.90 -9.39
CA VAL A 54 5.04 -15.21 -9.25
C VAL A 54 5.60 -14.86 -10.62
N TYR A 55 5.56 -15.79 -11.57
CA TYR A 55 5.99 -15.51 -12.94
C TYR A 55 5.20 -14.35 -13.55
N THR A 56 3.88 -14.34 -13.42
CA THR A 56 3.02 -13.29 -13.99
C THR A 56 3.38 -11.94 -13.39
N TYR A 57 3.54 -11.85 -12.07
CA TYR A 57 3.98 -10.63 -11.39
C TYR A 57 5.35 -10.14 -11.92
N LEU A 58 6.36 -11.01 -11.90
CA LEU A 58 7.72 -10.66 -12.34
C LEU A 58 7.77 -10.27 -13.81
N TYR A 59 6.99 -10.94 -14.66
CA TYR A 59 6.91 -10.65 -16.07
C TYR A 59 6.29 -9.27 -16.34
N GLN A 60 5.26 -8.87 -15.60
CA GLN A 60 4.69 -7.53 -15.72
C GLN A 60 5.67 -6.45 -15.25
N GLU A 61 6.36 -6.67 -14.13
CA GLU A 61 7.41 -5.75 -13.64
C GLU A 61 8.53 -5.60 -14.68
N ALA A 62 8.99 -6.71 -15.25
CA ALA A 62 10.01 -6.71 -16.30
C ALA A 62 9.55 -6.00 -17.58
N LEU A 63 8.28 -6.12 -17.96
CA LEU A 63 7.71 -5.40 -19.11
C LEU A 63 7.72 -3.89 -18.88
N GLN A 64 7.36 -3.42 -17.68
CA GLN A 64 7.39 -2.00 -17.38
C GLN A 64 8.81 -1.43 -17.51
N ASP A 65 9.80 -2.11 -16.92
CA ASP A 65 11.21 -1.75 -17.04
C ASP A 65 11.71 -1.81 -18.49
N LEU A 66 11.27 -2.81 -19.25
CA LEU A 66 11.59 -2.94 -20.67
C LEU A 66 11.12 -1.73 -21.47
N TRP A 67 9.87 -1.29 -21.28
CA TRP A 67 9.32 -0.17 -22.05
C TRP A 67 10.03 1.14 -21.73
N LEU A 68 10.42 1.33 -20.47
CA LEU A 68 11.26 2.46 -20.07
C LEU A 68 12.63 2.38 -20.75
N GLU A 69 13.30 1.22 -20.70
CA GLU A 69 14.61 1.01 -21.32
C GLU A 69 14.55 1.28 -22.83
N VAL A 70 13.57 0.74 -23.54
CA VAL A 70 13.39 0.94 -24.98
C VAL A 70 13.15 2.43 -25.30
N SER A 71 12.32 3.12 -24.53
CA SER A 71 11.99 4.52 -24.76
C SER A 71 13.20 5.45 -24.54
N CYS A 72 13.95 5.21 -23.47
CA CYS A 72 15.12 6.01 -23.11
C CYS A 72 16.34 5.67 -23.97
N ASN A 73 16.51 4.40 -24.36
CA ASN A 73 17.74 3.88 -24.96
C ASN A 73 17.57 3.40 -26.40
N ILE A 74 16.53 3.83 -27.12
CA ILE A 74 16.34 3.47 -28.54
C ILE A 74 17.58 3.80 -29.40
N ASN A 75 18.34 4.85 -29.05
CA ASN A 75 19.58 5.24 -29.73
C ASN A 75 20.72 4.21 -29.60
N LYS A 76 20.64 3.26 -28.67
CA LYS A 76 21.60 2.16 -28.53
C LYS A 76 21.28 0.98 -29.44
N TYR A 77 20.09 0.95 -30.04
CA TYR A 77 19.73 -0.08 -31.00
C TYR A 77 20.57 0.04 -32.27
N ASP A 78 21.13 -1.07 -32.73
CA ASP A 78 21.96 -1.14 -33.92
C ASP A 78 21.43 -2.25 -34.86
N PRO A 79 20.89 -1.89 -36.03
CA PRO A 79 20.33 -2.87 -36.97
C PRO A 79 21.39 -3.81 -37.58
N SER A 80 22.68 -3.46 -37.54
CA SER A 80 23.74 -4.32 -38.05
C SER A 80 24.03 -5.52 -37.13
N LYS A 81 23.74 -5.38 -35.83
CA LYS A 81 23.98 -6.41 -34.81
C LYS A 81 22.81 -7.38 -34.66
N SER A 82 21.58 -6.88 -34.71
CA SER A 82 20.40 -7.72 -34.51
C SER A 82 19.09 -7.05 -34.97
N ARG A 83 18.07 -7.87 -35.22
CA ARG A 83 16.70 -7.39 -35.43
C ARG A 83 16.14 -6.81 -34.13
N VAL A 84 15.26 -5.82 -34.24
CA VAL A 84 14.58 -5.17 -33.10
C VAL A 84 13.99 -6.20 -32.12
N MET A 85 13.32 -7.23 -32.64
CA MET A 85 12.67 -8.20 -31.75
C MET A 85 13.66 -9.05 -30.95
N THR A 86 14.81 -9.39 -31.53
CA THR A 86 15.88 -10.11 -30.83
C THR A 86 16.48 -9.24 -29.72
N TRP A 87 16.74 -7.96 -30.04
CA TRP A 87 17.24 -6.99 -29.07
C TRP A 87 16.28 -6.78 -27.90
N VAL A 88 14.98 -6.62 -28.19
CA VAL A 88 13.94 -6.43 -27.17
C VAL A 88 13.78 -7.68 -26.29
N ASN A 89 13.82 -8.88 -26.86
CA ASN A 89 13.76 -10.12 -26.06
C ASN A 89 15.00 -10.30 -25.18
N PHE A 90 16.19 -9.92 -25.66
CA PHE A 90 17.40 -9.88 -24.84
C PHE A 90 17.24 -8.91 -23.66
N LEU A 91 16.73 -7.70 -23.90
CA LEU A 91 16.45 -6.73 -22.84
C LEU A 91 15.41 -7.25 -21.85
N LEU A 92 14.32 -7.86 -22.34
CA LEU A 92 13.27 -8.43 -21.50
C LEU A 92 13.82 -9.47 -20.54
N ASN A 93 14.64 -10.40 -21.04
CA ASN A 93 15.27 -11.42 -20.20
C ASN A 93 16.14 -10.80 -19.10
N LYS A 94 16.92 -9.77 -19.44
CA LYS A 94 17.73 -9.04 -18.47
C LYS A 94 16.84 -8.37 -17.39
N ARG A 95 15.77 -7.69 -17.79
CA ARG A 95 14.84 -7.04 -16.85
C ARG A 95 14.06 -8.03 -16.00
N PHE A 96 13.78 -9.21 -16.54
CA PHE A 96 13.17 -10.28 -15.76
C PHE A 96 14.10 -10.80 -14.66
N ILE A 97 15.40 -10.94 -14.96
CA ILE A 97 16.41 -11.28 -13.94
C ILE A 97 16.47 -10.18 -12.87
N ASP A 98 16.54 -8.91 -13.27
CA ASP A 98 16.56 -7.79 -12.32
C ASP A 98 15.33 -7.78 -11.39
N ALA A 99 14.12 -7.94 -11.96
CA ALA A 99 12.87 -8.01 -11.20
C ALA A 99 12.86 -9.18 -10.23
N ARG A 100 13.31 -10.35 -10.68
CA ARG A 100 13.41 -11.56 -9.86
C ARG A 100 14.37 -11.35 -8.69
N ASP A 101 15.53 -10.75 -8.94
CA ASP A 101 16.53 -10.50 -7.90
C ASP A 101 15.99 -9.50 -6.86
N ARG A 102 15.30 -8.43 -7.29
CA ARG A 102 14.61 -7.50 -6.39
C ARG A 102 13.54 -8.19 -5.55
N TYR A 103 12.73 -9.06 -6.16
CA TYR A 103 11.68 -9.81 -5.48
C TYR A 103 12.24 -10.70 -4.36
N TYR A 104 13.31 -11.45 -4.64
CA TYR A 104 13.94 -12.32 -3.64
C TYR A 104 14.72 -11.54 -2.58
N GLN A 105 15.37 -10.43 -2.93
CA GLN A 105 16.00 -9.54 -1.94
C GLN A 105 14.96 -8.93 -0.99
N SER A 106 13.82 -8.50 -1.54
CA SER A 106 12.69 -7.98 -0.76
C SER A 106 12.08 -9.06 0.14
N ALA A 107 11.89 -10.27 -0.37
CA ALA A 107 11.38 -11.40 0.41
C ALA A 107 12.34 -11.79 1.54
N LYS A 108 13.65 -11.84 1.27
CA LYS A 108 14.68 -12.10 2.29
C LYS A 108 14.65 -11.03 3.38
N SER A 109 14.55 -9.76 2.98
CA SER A 109 14.47 -8.63 3.93
C SER A 109 13.21 -8.70 4.79
N ARG A 110 12.06 -9.09 4.21
CA ARG A 110 10.82 -9.34 4.97
C ARG A 110 10.97 -10.49 5.96
N LEU A 111 11.59 -11.60 5.56
CA LEU A 111 11.85 -12.72 6.46
C LEU A 111 12.77 -12.31 7.61
N THR A 112 13.85 -11.57 7.33
CA THR A 112 14.73 -11.00 8.37
C THR A 112 13.96 -10.05 9.30
N TYR A 113 13.09 -9.20 8.76
CA TYR A 113 12.24 -8.32 9.57
C TYR A 113 11.28 -9.11 10.46
N VAL A 114 10.56 -10.11 9.92
CA VAL A 114 9.65 -10.96 10.70
C VAL A 114 10.40 -11.73 11.80
N SER A 115 11.61 -12.23 11.52
CA SER A 115 12.47 -12.82 12.55
C SER A 115 12.86 -11.83 13.65
N ASN A 116 12.86 -10.52 13.36
CA ASN A 116 13.12 -9.46 14.33
C ASN A 116 11.83 -8.92 14.99
N ILE A 117 10.63 -9.20 14.46
CA ILE A 117 9.35 -8.80 15.09
C ILE A 117 9.18 -9.47 16.46
N SER A 118 9.67 -10.70 16.63
CA SER A 118 9.72 -11.36 17.95
C SER A 118 10.55 -10.61 19.00
N ASP A 119 11.40 -9.67 18.58
CA ASP A 119 12.14 -8.77 19.47
C ASP A 119 11.48 -7.39 19.62
N LEU A 120 10.42 -7.08 18.84
CA LEU A 120 9.67 -5.83 18.92
C LEU A 120 8.82 -5.75 20.20
N ASP A 121 8.34 -6.88 20.71
CA ASP A 121 7.65 -6.97 22.02
C ASP A 121 8.56 -6.55 23.19
N LYS A 122 9.88 -6.59 23.02
CA LYS A 122 10.86 -6.12 24.01
C LYS A 122 11.18 -4.63 23.88
N ALA A 123 10.80 -4.01 22.76
CA ALA A 123 11.15 -2.64 22.40
C ALA A 123 9.99 -1.64 22.60
N ILE A 124 8.81 -2.09 23.04
CA ILE A 124 7.75 -1.22 23.52
C ILE A 124 8.05 -0.98 25.01
N PRO A 125 8.54 0.20 25.42
CA PRO A 125 8.43 0.57 26.83
C PRO A 125 6.94 0.46 27.16
N SER A 126 6.60 -0.22 28.26
CA SER A 126 5.24 -0.26 28.79
C SER A 126 4.77 1.17 29.03
N GLU A 127 4.25 1.83 27.99
CA GLU A 127 3.51 3.08 28.11
C GLU A 127 2.28 2.70 28.91
N VAL A 128 2.30 3.02 30.20
CA VAL A 128 1.10 3.07 31.03
C VAL A 128 0.11 3.88 30.22
N SER A 129 -0.99 3.25 29.81
CA SER A 129 -1.92 3.92 28.91
C SER A 129 -2.46 5.14 29.65
N LEU A 130 -2.47 6.32 29.02
CA LEU A 130 -3.07 7.53 29.61
C LEU A 130 -4.49 7.28 30.11
N SER A 131 -5.19 6.29 29.54
CA SER A 131 -6.50 5.83 30.01
C SER A 131 -6.47 5.22 31.42
N GLU A 132 -5.41 4.49 31.76
CA GLU A 132 -5.22 3.85 33.06
C GLU A 132 -4.89 4.89 34.14
N GLU A 133 -4.03 5.85 33.81
CA GLU A 133 -3.73 6.99 34.70
C GLU A 133 -4.98 7.82 34.98
N VAL A 134 -5.77 8.16 33.95
CA VAL A 134 -7.03 8.91 34.14
C VAL A 134 -8.02 8.12 34.99
N LYS A 135 -8.12 6.80 34.78
CA LYS A 135 -8.99 5.94 35.59
C LYS A 135 -8.54 5.93 37.06
N GLN A 136 -7.24 5.78 37.30
CA GLN A 136 -6.66 5.78 38.65
C GLN A 136 -6.89 7.13 39.35
N CYS A 137 -6.67 8.26 38.66
CA CYS A 137 -6.95 9.59 39.21
C CYS A 137 -8.43 9.77 39.59
N ILE A 138 -9.35 9.24 38.79
CA ILE A 138 -10.78 9.28 39.11
C ILE A 138 -11.10 8.39 40.32
N GLU A 139 -10.49 7.21 40.45
CA GLU A 139 -10.71 6.28 41.58
C GLU A 139 -10.14 6.82 42.90
N GLU A 140 -8.91 7.32 42.88
CA GLU A 140 -8.24 7.85 44.07
C GLU A 140 -8.85 9.17 44.53
N ASP A 141 -9.27 10.03 43.59
CA ASP A 141 -9.83 11.37 43.83
C ASP A 141 -9.11 12.12 44.97
N PRO A 142 -7.76 12.31 44.88
CA PRO A 142 -6.95 12.79 46.00
C PRO A 142 -7.35 14.19 46.48
N GLU A 143 -7.88 15.02 45.58
CA GLU A 143 -8.37 16.37 45.87
C GLU A 143 -9.87 16.42 46.20
N ASN A 144 -10.56 15.27 46.21
CA ASN A 144 -11.99 15.13 46.50
C ASN A 144 -12.88 15.98 45.56
N LEU A 145 -12.39 16.29 44.35
CA LEU A 145 -13.05 17.14 43.36
C LEU A 145 -14.19 16.40 42.66
N PHE A 146 -14.05 15.09 42.47
CA PHE A 146 -15.03 14.28 41.75
C PHE A 146 -16.19 13.86 42.66
N LYS A 147 -15.91 13.54 43.92
CA LYS A 147 -16.95 13.25 44.93
C LYS A 147 -17.72 14.49 45.37
N SER A 148 -17.08 15.66 45.41
CA SER A 148 -17.73 16.92 45.84
C SER A 148 -18.71 17.48 44.81
N LYS A 149 -18.53 17.17 43.52
CA LYS A 149 -19.48 17.57 42.47
C LYS A 149 -20.67 16.63 42.38
N GLN A 150 -21.71 16.97 43.14
CA GLN A 150 -23.01 16.30 43.15
C GLN A 150 -23.99 16.95 42.18
N LEU A 151 -24.92 16.15 41.64
CA LEU A 151 -26.01 16.67 40.82
C LEU A 151 -27.02 17.41 41.72
N LYS A 152 -27.35 18.67 41.38
CA LYS A 152 -28.29 19.50 42.18
C LYS A 152 -29.63 18.82 42.47
N SER A 153 -30.10 17.98 41.55
CA SER A 153 -31.37 17.27 41.67
C SER A 153 -31.28 15.96 42.45
N CYS A 154 -30.08 15.40 42.64
CA CYS A 154 -29.84 14.11 43.30
C CYS A 154 -28.47 14.12 44.00
N PRO A 155 -28.40 14.54 45.27
CA PRO A 155 -27.16 14.61 46.04
C PRO A 155 -26.45 13.24 46.18
N GLN A 156 -27.20 12.14 46.04
CA GLN A 156 -26.67 10.78 46.08
C GLN A 156 -25.82 10.40 44.85
N ILE A 157 -25.84 11.19 43.77
CA ILE A 157 -25.02 10.96 42.56
C ILE A 157 -23.95 12.05 42.48
N ASN A 158 -22.69 11.65 42.59
CA ASN A 158 -21.53 12.48 42.30
C ASN A 158 -20.85 12.08 40.98
N PHE A 159 -19.98 12.96 40.47
CA PHE A 159 -19.29 12.73 39.20
C PHE A 159 -18.46 11.44 39.20
N GLN A 160 -17.77 11.13 40.30
CA GLN A 160 -16.93 9.95 40.42
C GLN A 160 -17.73 8.66 40.18
N ASN A 161 -18.80 8.45 40.95
CA ASN A 161 -19.61 7.23 40.88
C ASN A 161 -20.22 7.08 39.49
N LEU A 162 -20.74 8.17 38.92
CA LEU A 162 -21.32 8.16 37.58
C LEU A 162 -20.30 7.72 36.52
N VAL A 163 -19.09 8.27 36.56
CA VAL A 163 -18.04 7.89 35.60
C VAL A 163 -17.58 6.45 35.81
N LEU A 164 -17.42 5.99 37.06
CA LEU A 164 -17.04 4.60 37.36
C LEU A 164 -18.07 3.59 36.86
N HIS A 165 -19.36 3.87 37.01
CA HIS A 165 -20.43 3.04 36.44
C HIS A 165 -20.37 3.01 34.90
N ARG A 166 -20.11 4.15 34.26
CA ARG A 166 -19.93 4.21 32.80
C ARG A 166 -18.71 3.42 32.32
N LEU A 167 -17.61 3.46 33.07
CA LEU A 167 -16.40 2.67 32.77
C LEU A 167 -16.61 1.16 32.95
N ARG A 168 -17.53 0.74 33.81
CA ARG A 168 -17.95 -0.67 33.99
C ARG A 168 -18.94 -1.15 32.92
N GLY A 169 -19.48 -0.23 32.11
CA GLY A 169 -20.45 -0.53 31.07
C GLY A 169 -21.91 -0.50 31.54
N ASP A 170 -22.20 0.07 32.72
CA ASP A 170 -23.56 0.13 33.23
C ASP A 170 -24.44 1.07 32.39
N SER A 171 -25.69 0.66 32.18
CA SER A 171 -26.69 1.45 31.45
C SER A 171 -27.34 2.50 32.34
N TRP A 172 -27.88 3.56 31.73
CA TRP A 172 -28.57 4.63 32.46
C TRP A 172 -29.81 4.14 33.20
N GLU A 173 -30.47 3.09 32.70
CA GLU A 173 -31.64 2.46 33.34
C GLU A 173 -31.25 1.76 34.64
N THR A 174 -30.09 1.09 34.67
CA THR A 174 -29.56 0.46 35.89
C THR A 174 -29.25 1.52 36.95
N LEU A 175 -28.59 2.62 36.55
CA LEU A 175 -28.29 3.73 37.45
C LEU A 175 -29.55 4.43 37.97
N SER A 176 -30.53 4.67 37.09
CA SER A 176 -31.81 5.28 37.47
C SER A 176 -32.57 4.44 38.51
N LYS A 177 -32.55 3.11 38.37
CA LYS A 177 -33.14 2.17 39.34
C LYS A 177 -32.39 2.16 40.66
N GLU A 178 -31.06 2.11 40.61
CA GLU A 178 -30.19 2.03 41.79
C GLU A 178 -30.28 3.30 42.65
N TYR A 179 -30.30 4.48 42.03
CA TYR A 179 -30.33 5.76 42.73
C TYR A 179 -31.74 6.33 42.93
N GLY A 180 -32.79 5.59 42.54
CA GLY A 180 -34.19 6.00 42.71
C GLY A 180 -34.56 7.28 41.96
N VAL A 181 -33.79 7.63 40.92
CA VAL A 181 -34.02 8.85 40.14
C VAL A 181 -35.02 8.52 39.05
N LYS A 182 -36.24 9.07 39.13
CA LYS A 182 -37.19 8.98 38.02
C LYS A 182 -36.54 9.63 36.80
N GLY A 183 -36.28 8.84 35.76
CA GLY A 183 -35.89 9.37 34.46
C GLY A 183 -36.94 10.38 34.05
N SER A 184 -36.58 11.68 34.12
CA SER A 184 -37.39 12.72 33.53
C SER A 184 -37.27 12.51 32.03
N SER A 185 -38.22 11.76 31.47
CA SER A 185 -38.50 11.76 30.04
C SER A 185 -38.62 13.22 29.61
N ARG A 186 -37.61 13.68 28.89
CA ARG A 186 -37.74 14.84 28.01
C ARG A 186 -37.21 14.39 26.67
N GLU A 187 -38.18 14.07 25.83
CA GLU A 187 -38.05 13.88 24.39
C GLU A 187 -37.13 14.95 23.81
N GLY A 188 -36.11 14.48 23.11
CA GLY A 188 -35.33 15.24 22.15
C GLY A 188 -35.28 14.45 20.85
N SER A 189 -36.43 14.03 20.33
CA SER A 189 -36.54 13.59 18.94
C SER A 189 -36.68 14.82 18.05
N SER A 190 -35.62 15.16 17.32
CA SER A 190 -35.62 15.32 15.84
C SER A 190 -34.56 16.30 15.36
N ASN A 191 -33.72 15.80 14.44
CA ASN A 191 -33.08 16.43 13.28
C ASN A 191 -32.27 17.72 13.52
N VAL A 192 -30.98 17.78 13.17
CA VAL A 192 -30.34 17.47 11.87
C VAL A 192 -28.99 16.78 12.08
#